data_AF-A0A2K9DU93-F1
#
_entry.id   AF-A0A2K9DU93-F1
#
_cell.length_a   1.000
_cell.length_b   1.000
_cell.length_c   1.000
_cell.angle_alpha   90.00
_cell.angle_beta   90.00
_cell.angle_gamma   90.00
#
_symmetry.space_group_name_H-M   'P 1'
#
loop_
_entity.id
_entity.type
_entity.pdbx_description
1 polymer ?
#
loop_
_entity_poly.entity_id
_entity_poly.type
_entity_poly.pdbx_seq_one_letter_code
_entity_poly.pdbx_strand_id
1 'polypeptide(L)' 'MAERVAERVARLMAEHPDIMVRFTSAVTADSYLFSMSRSIPVIFMNPVHEPLVESLRAAQQNRDNAATA' A
#
# COMPACT_ATOMS: atom_id res chain seq x y z
N MET A 1 -13.47 8.23 -7.32
CA MET A 1 -13.47 6.82 -6.85
C MET A 1 -12.05 6.37 -6.46
N ALA A 2 -11.02 6.62 -7.28
CA ALA A 2 -9.62 6.28 -6.99
C ALA A 2 -9.02 6.92 -5.71
N GLU A 3 -9.43 8.14 -5.34
CA GLU A 3 -9.00 8.79 -4.07
C GLU A 3 -9.28 7.92 -2.84
N ARG A 4 -10.40 7.19 -2.83
CA ARG A 4 -10.75 6.29 -1.71
C ARG A 4 -9.81 5.09 -1.60
N VAL A 5 -9.31 4.59 -2.74
CA VAL A 5 -8.34 3.48 -2.75
C VAL A 5 -7.00 3.97 -2.23
N ALA A 6 -6.54 5.14 -2.68
CA ALA A 6 -5.27 5.71 -2.27
C ALA A 6 -5.21 6.02 -0.76
N GLU A 7 -6.22 6.71 -0.23
CA GLU A 7 -6.30 7.01 1.20
C GLU A 7 -6.33 5.74 2.06
N ARG A 8 -7.05 4.71 1.60
CA ARG A 8 -7.20 3.48 2.38
C ARG A 8 -5.96 2.59 2.32
N VAL A 9 -5.27 2.55 1.18
CA VAL A 9 -3.98 1.86 1.05
C VAL A 9 -2.91 2.56 1.90
N ALA A 10 -2.85 3.89 1.85
CA ALA A 10 -1.94 4.67 2.70
C ALA A 10 -2.16 4.37 4.19
N ARG A 11 -3.43 4.31 4.62
CA ARG A 11 -3.79 3.95 5.99
C ARG A 11 -3.37 2.52 6.35
N LEU A 12 -3.61 1.54 5.47
CA LEU A 12 -3.20 0.16 5.72
C LEU A 12 -1.68 0.00 5.82
N MET A 13 -0.92 0.74 4.99
CA MET A 13 0.54 0.74 5.05
C MET A 13 1.08 1.40 6.32
N ALA A 14 0.39 2.41 6.85
CA ALA A 14 0.73 3.01 8.14
C ALA A 14 0.35 2.12 9.34
N GLU A 15 -0.78 1.41 9.27
CA GLU A 15 -1.24 0.49 10.32
C GLU A 15 -0.43 -0.82 10.35
N HIS A 16 0.12 -1.23 9.21
CA HIS A 16 0.91 -2.45 9.05
C HIS A 16 2.24 -2.12 8.33
N PRO A 17 3.30 -1.76 9.06
CA PRO A 17 4.59 -1.40 8.46
C PRO A 17 5.20 -2.50 7.58
N ASP A 18 4.93 -3.77 7.93
CA ASP A 18 5.47 -4.95 7.25
C ASP A 18 4.61 -5.42 6.07
N ILE A 19 3.58 -4.66 5.68
CA ILE A 19 2.62 -5.08 4.66
C ILE A 19 3.28 -5.30 3.30
N MET A 20 3.01 -6.45 2.69
CA MET A 20 3.48 -6.76 1.35
C MET A 20 2.45 -6.26 0.32
N VAL A 21 2.89 -5.50 -0.68
CA VAL A 21 2.05 -5.09 -1.81
C VAL A 21 2.37 -5.95 -3.02
N ARG A 22 1.34 -6.53 -3.65
CA ARG A 22 1.46 -7.31 -4.88
C ARG A 22 0.56 -6.75 -5.97
N PHE A 23 1.10 -6.60 -7.17
CA PHE A 23 0.34 -6.13 -8.32
C PHE A 23 -0.18 -7.30 -9.15
N THR A 24 -1.45 -7.22 -9.57
CA THR A 24 -2.09 -8.24 -10.41
C THR A 24 -3.21 -7.62 -11.24
N SER A 25 -3.33 -8.04 -12.49
CA SER A 25 -4.43 -7.65 -13.39
C SER A 25 -5.77 -8.28 -13.02
N ALA A 26 -5.80 -9.22 -12.07
CA ALA A 26 -7.04 -9.81 -11.55
C ALA A 26 -7.84 -8.85 -10.66
N VAL A 27 -7.21 -7.77 -10.17
CA VAL A 27 -7.86 -6.71 -9.39
C VAL A 27 -8.15 -5.52 -10.31
N THR A 28 -9.36 -4.97 -10.22
CA THR A 28 -9.76 -3.81 -11.03
C THR A 28 -9.06 -2.55 -10.56
N ALA A 29 -8.91 -1.56 -11.45
CA ALA A 29 -8.22 -0.30 -11.15
C ALA A 29 -8.89 0.55 -10.05
N ASP A 30 -10.13 0.26 -9.67
CA ASP A 30 -10.88 0.96 -8.63
C ASP A 30 -11.00 0.17 -7.32
N SER A 31 -10.32 -0.97 -7.20
CA SER A 31 -10.40 -1.84 -6.03
C SER A 31 -9.02 -2.31 -5.55
N TYR A 32 -9.01 -2.87 -4.36
CA TYR A 32 -7.88 -3.57 -3.77
C TYR A 32 -8.40 -4.75 -2.96
N LEU A 33 -7.60 -5.81 -2.86
CA LEU A 33 -7.88 -6.92 -1.95
C LEU A 33 -6.87 -6.88 -0.80
N PHE A 34 -7.36 -6.80 0.43
CA PHE A 34 -6.53 -6.90 1.62
C PHE A 34 -6.71 -8.27 2.26
N SER A 35 -5.59 -8.94 2.55
CA SER A 35 -5.57 -10.26 3.16
C SER A 35 -4.68 -10.27 4.39
N MET A 36 -5.25 -10.72 5.51
CA MET A 36 -4.54 -11.02 6.75
C MET A 36 -4.12 -12.51 6.85
N SER A 37 -4.15 -13.23 5.72
CA SER A 37 -3.85 -14.65 5.70
C SER A 37 -2.33 -14.87 5.75
N ARG A 38 -1.86 -15.34 6.92
CA ARG A 38 -0.46 -15.62 7.31
C ARG A 38 0.25 -14.40 7.89
N SER A 39 1.33 -14.66 8.62
CA SER A 39 2.05 -13.76 9.53
C SER A 39 2.44 -12.37 9.00
N ILE A 40 2.24 -12.11 7.70
CA ILE A 40 2.51 -10.84 7.05
C ILE A 40 1.25 -10.42 6.27
N PRO A 41 0.68 -9.24 6.55
CA PRO A 41 -0.46 -8.72 5.79
C PRO A 41 -0.09 -8.48 4.33
N VAL A 42 -1.03 -8.70 3.40
CA VAL A 42 -0.81 -8.51 1.96
C VAL A 42 -1.93 -7.70 1.32
N ILE A 43 -1.58 -6.71 0.51
CA ILE A 43 -2.50 -5.99 -0.38
C ILE A 43 -2.25 -6.42 -1.82
N PHE A 44 -3.31 -6.83 -2.52
CA PHE A 44 -3.30 -7.01 -3.96
C PHE A 44 -3.96 -5.81 -4.64
N MET A 45 -3.27 -5.24 -5.63
CA MET A 45 -3.71 -4.06 -6.37
C MET A 45 -3.54 -4.22 -7.86
N ASN A 46 -4.25 -3.42 -8.64
CA ASN A 46 -3.96 -3.29 -10.06
C ASN A 46 -2.59 -2.62 -10.29
N PRO A 47 -1.79 -3.05 -11.29
CA PRO A 47 -0.49 -2.44 -11.61
C PRO A 47 -0.53 -0.93 -11.89
N VAL A 48 -1.68 -0.36 -12.30
CA VAL A 48 -1.83 1.09 -12.49
C VAL A 48 -1.52 1.91 -11.23
N HIS A 49 -1.58 1.29 -10.05
CA HIS A 49 -1.31 1.93 -8.76
C HIS A 49 0.15 1.81 -8.30
N GLU A 50 1.03 1.23 -9.10
CA GLU A 50 2.45 1.13 -8.76
C GLU A 50 3.11 2.49 -8.42
N PRO A 51 2.87 3.59 -9.19
CA PRO A 51 3.43 4.90 -8.86
C PRO A 51 2.93 5.47 -7.52
N LEU A 52 1.68 5.16 -7.16
CA LEU A 52 1.09 5.55 -5.88
C LEU A 52 1.80 4.84 -4.72
N VAL A 53 1.98 3.52 -4.83
CA VAL A 53 2.63 2.71 -3.77
C VAL A 53 4.09 3.11 -3.59
N GLU A 54 4.81 3.40 -4.68
CA GLU A 54 6.18 3.91 -4.62
C GLU A 54 6.27 5.25 -3.89
N SER A 55 5.37 6.19 -4.21
CA SER A 55 5.29 7.49 -3.54
C SER A 55 5.02 7.35 -2.04
N LEU A 56 4.12 6.43 -1.65
CA LEU A 56 3.81 6.16 -0.24
C LEU A 56 5.00 5.54 0.51
N ARG A 57 5.76 4.62 -0.12
CA ARG A 57 6.97 4.04 0.48
C ARG A 57 8.05 5.10 0.68
N ALA A 58 8.28 5.96 -0.31
CA ALA A 58 9.24 7.05 -0.20
C ALA A 58 8.87 8.03 0.94
N ALA A 59 7.59 8.37 1.07
CA ALA A 59 7.09 9.20 2.16
C ALA A 59 7.31 8.56 3.54
N GLN A 60 7.06 7.25 3.68
CA GLN A 60 7.29 6.50 4.90
C GLN A 60 8.78 6.48 5.28
N GLN A 61 9.65 6.17 4.33
CA GLN A 61 11.10 6.14 4.55
C GLN A 61 11.65 7.51 4.98
N ASN A 62 11.17 8.59 4.37
CA ASN A 62 11.55 9.95 4.77
C ASN A 62 11.12 10.28 6.19
N ARG A 63 9.93 9.80 6.61
CA ARG A 63 9.43 9.99 7.97
C ARG A 63 10.28 9.23 8.99
N ASP A 64 10.62 7.98 8.69
CA ASP A 64 11.43 7.14 9.59
C ASP A 64 12.84 7.71 9.75
N ASN A 65 13.44 8.22 8.67
CA ASN A 65 14.72 8.93 8.71
C ASN A 65 14.66 10.22 9.55
N ALA A 66 13.56 10.97 9.48
CA ALA A 66 13.36 12.19 10.27
C ALA A 66 13.11 11.90 11.77
N ALA A 67 12.58 10.74 12.11
CA ALA A 67 12.33 10.33 13.49
C ALA A 67 13.59 9.76 14.20
N THR A 68 14.63 9.42 13.42
CA THR A 68 15.90 8.86 13.93
C THR A 68 17.07 9.87 13.93
N ALA A 69 16.85 11.09 13.44
CA ALA A 69 17.80 12.22 13.45
C ALA A 69 17.60 13.11 14.69
#